data_AF-A0A1I7NU76-F1
#
_entry.id   AF-A0A1I7NU76-F1
#
_cell.length_a   1.000
_cell.length_b   1.000
_cell.length_c   1.000
_cell.angle_alpha   90.00
_cell.angle_beta   90.00
_cell.angle_gamma   90.00
#
_symmetry.space_group_name_H-M   'P 1'
#
loop_
_entity.id
_entity.type
_entity.pdbx_description
1 polymer ?
#
loop_
_entity_poly.entity_id
_entity_poly.type
_entity_poly.pdbx_seq_one_letter_code
_entity_poly.pdbx_strand_id
1 'polypeptide(L)' 'MTQKDMLSARERRLRRGAARKGLAIRKASHGQDRGRYLVVDPEFGGPIRSHSRTHPYSFSLEEAENYIAE' A
#
# COMPACT_ATOMS: atom_id res chain seq x y z
N MET A 1 18.43 3.60 15.56
CA MET A 1 17.62 3.20 14.39
C MET A 1 16.99 4.46 13.82
N THR A 2 17.32 4.85 12.60
CA THR A 2 16.84 6.12 12.04
C THR A 2 15.40 6.00 11.52
N GLN A 3 14.68 7.11 11.41
CA GLN A 3 13.28 7.13 10.93
C GLN A 3 13.10 6.45 9.56
N LYS A 4 14.13 6.53 8.70
CA LYS A 4 14.18 5.84 7.40
C LYS A 4 14.20 4.32 7.55
N ASP A 5 14.91 3.78 8.53
CA ASP A 5 15.00 2.34 8.78
C ASP A 5 13.64 1.78 9.20
N MET A 6 12.91 2.51 10.05
CA MET A 6 11.57 2.14 10.50
C MET A 6 10.55 2.12 9.35
N LEU A 7 10.59 3.13 8.48
CA LEU A 7 9.76 3.18 7.27
C LEU A 7 10.06 2.00 6.34
N SER A 8 11.34 1.70 6.10
CA SER A 8 11.74 0.57 5.25
C SER A 8 11.29 -0.79 5.80
N ALA A 9 11.25 -0.94 7.13
CA ALA A 9 10.82 -2.17 7.78
C ALA A 9 9.30 -2.35 7.67
N ARG A 10 8.54 -1.25 7.84
CA ARG A 10 7.09 -1.20 7.63
C ARG A 10 6.71 -1.54 6.19
N GLU A 11 7.33 -0.90 5.20
CA GLU A 11 7.10 -1.20 3.78
C GLU A 11 7.40 -2.67 3.44
N ARG A 12 8.47 -3.25 4.01
CA ARG A 12 8.80 -4.68 3.84
C ARG A 12 7.73 -5.59 4.47
N ARG A 13 7.21 -5.25 5.64
CA ARG A 13 6.12 -6.00 6.29
C ARG A 13 4.85 -5.93 5.45
N LEU A 14 4.47 -4.74 5.00
CA LEU A 14 3.32 -4.51 4.14
C LEU A 14 3.37 -5.38 2.88
N ARG A 15 4.50 -5.34 2.13
CA ARG A 15 4.66 -6.14 0.91
C ARG A 15 4.56 -7.65 1.18
N ARG A 16 5.13 -8.13 2.28
CA ARG A 16 5.05 -9.54 2.65
C ARG A 16 3.63 -9.96 3.06
N GLY A 17 2.92 -9.12 3.79
CA GLY A 17 1.52 -9.37 4.16
C GLY A 17 0.64 -9.42 2.91
N ALA A 18 0.79 -8.45 2.01
CA ALA A 18 0.06 -8.41 0.75
C ALA A 18 0.33 -9.66 -0.11
N ALA A 19 1.59 -10.06 -0.26
CA ALA A 19 1.95 -11.25 -1.02
C ALA A 19 1.31 -12.53 -0.46
N ARG A 20 1.14 -12.64 0.87
CA ARG A 20 0.44 -13.78 1.49
C ARG A 20 -1.05 -13.82 1.16
N LYS A 21 -1.65 -12.68 0.82
CA LYS A 21 -3.05 -12.55 0.40
C LYS A 21 -3.21 -12.57 -1.13
N GLY A 22 -2.14 -12.83 -1.88
CA GLY A 22 -2.16 -12.75 -3.35
C GLY A 22 -2.14 -11.33 -3.90
N LEU A 23 -1.95 -10.31 -3.07
CA LEU A 23 -1.98 -8.90 -3.46
C LEU A 23 -0.59 -8.34 -3.74
N ALA A 24 -0.52 -7.36 -4.64
CA ALA A 24 0.69 -6.62 -4.96
C ALA A 24 0.63 -5.18 -4.43
N ILE A 25 1.76 -4.67 -3.93
CA ILE A 25 1.86 -3.28 -3.46
C ILE A 25 2.75 -2.49 -4.41
N ARG A 26 2.22 -1.40 -4.98
CA ARG A 26 2.99 -0.46 -5.80
C ARG A 26 3.02 0.91 -5.12
N LYS A 27 4.17 1.54 -5.05
CA LYS A 27 4.28 2.91 -4.52
C LYS A 27 4.06 3.90 -5.66
N ALA A 28 3.17 4.87 -5.44
CA ALA A 28 2.93 5.94 -6.40
C ALA A 28 4.11 6.93 -6.36
N SER A 29 4.77 7.09 -7.52
CA SER A 29 5.99 7.90 -7.66
C SER A 29 5.72 9.34 -8.10
N HIS A 30 4.53 9.63 -8.64
CA HIS A 30 4.19 10.91 -9.28
C HIS A 30 2.75 11.34 -8.96
N GLY A 31 2.46 12.63 -9.20
CA GLY A 31 1.12 13.20 -9.03
C GLY A 31 0.71 13.45 -7.58
N GLN A 32 -0.59 13.64 -7.37
CA GLN A 32 -1.19 13.90 -6.05
C GLN A 32 -1.07 12.71 -5.09
N ASP A 33 -0.84 11.50 -5.63
CA ASP A 33 -0.65 10.28 -4.86
C ASP A 33 0.81 9.99 -4.51
N ARG A 34 1.76 10.88 -4.83
CA ARG A 34 3.19 10.64 -4.59
C ARG A 34 3.44 10.28 -3.11
N GLY A 35 4.04 9.11 -2.90
CA GLY A 35 4.33 8.58 -1.56
C GLY A 35 3.23 7.68 -0.96
N ARG A 36 2.08 7.57 -1.63
CA ARG A 36 0.99 6.62 -1.30
C ARG A 36 1.23 5.26 -1.97
N TYR A 37 0.45 4.27 -1.58
CA TYR A 37 0.57 2.87 -1.99
C TYR A 37 -0.72 2.40 -2.68
N LEU A 38 -0.58 1.80 -3.84
CA LEU A 38 -1.63 1.11 -4.56
C LEU A 38 -1.59 -0.35 -4.12
N VAL A 39 -2.70 -0.83 -3.57
CA VAL A 39 -2.93 -2.27 -3.37
C VAL A 39 -3.57 -2.78 -4.65
N VAL A 40 -2.92 -3.70 -5.34
CA VAL A 40 -3.35 -4.23 -6.64
C VAL A 40 -3.68 -5.69 -6.45
N ASP A 41 -4.88 -6.06 -6.87
CA ASP A 41 -5.25 -7.47 -6.97
C ASP A 41 -4.90 -7.96 -8.39
N PRO A 42 -3.95 -8.91 -8.54
CA PRO A 42 -3.60 -9.48 -9.83
C PRO A 42 -4.78 -10.20 -10.51
N GLU A 43 -5.73 -10.74 -9.75
CA GLU A 43 -6.88 -11.47 -10.29
C GLU A 43 -7.90 -10.51 -10.92
N PHE A 44 -8.14 -9.36 -10.29
CA PHE A 44 -9.05 -8.33 -10.81
C PHE A 44 -8.38 -7.31 -11.73
N GLY A 45 -7.05 -7.38 -11.88
CA GLY A 45 -6.27 -6.56 -12.80
C GLY A 45 -6.19 -5.08 -12.47
N GLY A 46 -6.60 -4.66 -11.26
CA GLY A 46 -6.76 -3.25 -10.89
C GLY A 46 -6.41 -2.92 -9.44
N PRO A 47 -6.19 -1.63 -9.14
CA PRO A 47 -6.02 -1.17 -7.78
C PRO A 47 -7.34 -1.26 -7.00
N ILE A 48 -7.26 -1.78 -5.78
CA ILE A 48 -8.37 -1.87 -4.85
C ILE A 48 -8.77 -0.45 -4.43
N ARG A 49 -10.08 -0.23 -4.25
CA ARG A 49 -10.57 1.04 -3.72
C ARG A 49 -10.16 1.22 -2.27
N SER A 50 -9.59 2.37 -1.96
CA SER A 50 -9.39 2.81 -0.58
C SER A 50 -10.67 3.43 -0.02
N HIS A 51 -10.73 3.57 1.30
CA HIS A 51 -11.81 4.30 1.97
C HIS A 51 -11.68 5.83 1.85
N SER A 52 -10.59 6.32 1.25
CA SER A 52 -10.33 7.75 1.09
C SER A 52 -11.13 8.34 -0.07
N ARG A 53 -11.90 9.39 0.21
CA ARG A 53 -12.63 10.14 -0.83
C ARG A 53 -11.69 10.97 -1.71
N THR A 54 -10.56 11.41 -1.18
CA THR A 54 -9.56 12.20 -1.91
C THR A 54 -8.61 11.31 -2.70
N HIS A 55 -8.38 10.08 -2.25
CA HIS A 55 -7.45 9.12 -2.84
C HIS A 55 -8.09 7.76 -3.05
N PRO A 56 -9.11 7.64 -3.93
CA PRO A 56 -9.99 6.48 -3.99
C PRO A 56 -9.29 5.17 -4.37
N TYR A 57 -8.08 5.22 -4.94
CA TYR A 57 -7.32 4.03 -5.36
C TYR A 57 -5.94 3.94 -4.71
N SER A 58 -5.62 4.82 -3.75
CA SER A 58 -4.32 4.84 -3.10
C SER A 58 -4.45 4.98 -1.59
N PHE A 59 -3.59 4.25 -0.89
CA PHE A 59 -3.57 4.12 0.56
C PHE A 59 -2.33 4.84 1.10
N SER A 60 -2.45 5.50 2.24
CA SER A 60 -1.29 5.82 3.06
C SER A 60 -0.63 4.52 3.55
N LEU A 61 0.59 4.61 4.09
CA LEU A 61 1.28 3.42 4.62
C LEU A 61 0.44 2.73 5.71
N GLU A 62 -0.14 3.51 6.60
CA GLU A 62 -0.97 3.02 7.70
C GLU A 62 -2.27 2.39 7.22
N GLU A 63 -2.98 3.04 6.28
CA GLU A 63 -4.19 2.49 5.68
C GLU A 63 -3.91 1.15 4.97
N ALA A 64 -2.79 1.07 4.25
CA ALA A 64 -2.39 -0.16 3.57
C ALA A 64 -2.02 -1.27 4.57
N GLU A 65 -1.34 -0.93 5.67
CA GLU A 65 -1.01 -1.91 6.72
C GLU A 65 -2.27 -2.45 7.40
N ASN A 66 -3.25 -1.60 7.70
CA ASN A 66 -4.51 -2.02 8.29
C ASN A 66 -5.30 -2.93 7.34
N TYR A 67 -5.39 -2.55 6.06
CA TYR A 67 -6.07 -3.35 5.04
C TYR A 67 -5.46 -4.75 4.86
N ILE A 68 -4.13 -4.87 4.98
CA ILE A 68 -3.44 -6.15 4.86
C ILE A 68 -3.50 -6.96 6.17
N ALA A 69 -3.68 -6.31 7.31
CA ALA A 69 -3.78 -6.95 8.62
C ALA A 69 -5.17 -7.55 8.89
N GLU A 70 -6.22 -6.97 8.30
CA GLU A 70 -7.59 -7.52 8.23
C GLU A 70 -7.67 -8.65 7.21
#